data_AF-A0A2H3L3Y0-F1
#
_entry.id   AF-A0A2H3L3Y0-F1
#
_cell.length_a   1.000
_cell.length_b   1.000
_cell.length_c   1.000
_cell.angle_alpha   90.00
_cell.angle_beta   90.00
_cell.angle_gamma   90.00
#
_symmetry.space_group_name_H-M   'P 1'
#
loop_
_entity.id
_entity.type
_entity.pdbx_description
1 polymer ?
#
loop_
_entity_poly.entity_id
_entity_poly.type
_entity_poly.pdbx_seq_one_letter_code
_entity_poly.pdbx_strand_id
1 'polypeptide(L)'
;MVTQIIGDYEITYEPNAEPALLIYHVVRGYDALMMNQPATDLLRELLAVQQKRIREIGGYRAIFGSGGDVVFYTPAGQRACYFNEAHSVLLARMLGVTTP
;
A
#
# COMPACT_ATOMS: atom_id res chain seq x y z
N MET A 1 5.53 3.85 15.32
CA MET A 1 4.56 2.84 14.85
C MET A 1 3.16 3.46 14.83
N VAL A 2 2.41 3.26 13.75
CA VAL A 2 0.99 3.58 13.63
C VAL A 2 0.26 2.39 13.00
N THR A 3 -0.91 2.06 13.52
CA THR A 3 -1.75 0.95 13.01
C THR A 3 -3.16 1.46 12.77
N GLN A 4 -3.75 1.09 11.63
CA GLN A 4 -5.08 1.52 11.23
C GLN A 4 -5.78 0.45 10.38
N ILE A 5 -7.10 0.33 10.56
CA ILE A 5 -7.97 -0.45 9.67
C ILE A 5 -8.38 0.40 8.47
N ILE A 6 -8.16 -0.11 7.26
CA ILE A 6 -8.60 0.51 6.00
C ILE A 6 -9.28 -0.58 5.16
N GLY A 7 -10.61 -0.54 5.07
CA GLY A 7 -11.40 -1.59 4.43
C GLY A 7 -11.20 -2.94 5.12
N ASP A 8 -10.83 -3.97 4.34
CA ASP A 8 -10.61 -5.34 4.82
C ASP A 8 -9.16 -5.61 5.27
N TYR A 9 -8.40 -4.55 5.55
CA TYR A 9 -6.98 -4.65 5.89
C TYR A 9 -6.65 -3.91 7.18
N GLU A 10 -5.83 -4.54 8.01
CA GLU A 10 -5.09 -3.89 9.08
C GLU A 10 -3.72 -3.51 8.53
N ILE A 11 -3.40 -2.23 8.60
CA ILE A 11 -2.13 -1.71 8.11
C ILE A 11 -1.32 -1.28 9.32
N THR A 12 -0.07 -1.70 9.38
CA THR A 12 0.91 -1.24 10.36
C THR A 12 2.09 -0.59 9.63
N TYR A 13 2.40 0.64 10.00
CA TYR A 13 3.53 1.39 9.49
C TYR A 13 4.47 1.77 10.64
N GLU A 14 5.73 1.36 10.52
CA GLU A 14 6.79 1.71 11.44
C GLU A 14 8.05 2.11 10.65
N PRO A 15 8.30 3.42 10.48
CA PRO A 15 9.47 3.88 9.76
C PRO A 15 10.77 3.32 10.36
N ASN A 16 11.67 2.86 9.50
CA ASN A 16 12.95 2.23 9.86
C ASN A 16 12.86 0.85 10.56
N ALA A 17 11.67 0.24 10.63
CA ALA A 17 11.53 -1.17 11.02
C ALA A 17 11.68 -2.11 9.80
N GLU A 18 11.79 -3.42 10.06
CA GLU A 18 11.77 -4.46 9.04
C GLU A 18 10.68 -5.51 9.40
N PRO A 19 9.57 -5.58 8.64
CA PRO A 19 9.19 -4.68 7.54
C PRO A 19 8.80 -3.28 8.04
N ALA A 20 8.94 -2.26 7.20
CA ALA A 20 8.50 -0.91 7.50
C ALA A 20 6.98 -0.74 7.35
N LEU A 21 6.38 -1.48 6.40
CA LEU A 21 4.95 -1.51 6.15
C LEU A 21 4.45 -2.95 6.08
N LEU A 22 3.44 -3.25 6.88
CA LEU A 22 2.70 -4.52 6.88
C LEU A 22 1.23 -4.24 6.56
N ILE A 23 0.66 -4.97 5.62
CA ILE A 23 -0.78 -4.99 5.33
C ILE A 23 -1.28 -6.40 5.56
N TYR A 24 -2.07 -6.58 6.61
CA TYR A 24 -2.70 -7.84 6.98
C TYR A 24 -4.15 -7.87 6.52
N HIS A 25 -4.56 -8.91 5.81
CA HIS A 25 -5.95 -9.05 5.36
C HIS A 25 -6.81 -9.65 6.48
N VAL A 26 -7.60 -8.82 7.17
CA VAL A 26 -8.31 -9.25 8.40
C VAL A 26 -9.35 -10.33 8.17
N VAL A 27 -10.03 -10.31 7.01
CA VAL A 27 -11.07 -11.30 6.67
C VAL A 27 -10.47 -12.66 6.31
N ARG A 28 -9.29 -12.68 5.69
CA ARG A 28 -8.66 -13.92 5.18
C ARG A 28 -7.53 -14.43 6.06
N GLY A 29 -7.06 -13.63 7.00
CA GLY A 29 -6.13 -14.03 8.04
C GLY A 29 -4.67 -14.19 7.61
N TYR A 30 -4.20 -13.46 6.59
CA TYR A 30 -2.82 -13.54 6.10
C TYR A 30 -2.18 -12.18 5.82
N ASP A 31 -0.85 -12.13 5.82
CA ASP A 31 -0.06 -10.97 5.43
C ASP A 31 -0.17 -10.77 3.92
N ALA A 32 -1.00 -9.81 3.51
CA ALA A 32 -1.20 -9.49 2.11
C ALA A 32 0.05 -8.86 1.49
N LEU A 33 0.74 -8.01 2.25
CA LEU A 33 1.87 -7.26 1.74
C LEU A 33 2.84 -6.91 2.87
N MET A 34 4.13 -7.11 2.62
CA MET A 34 5.23 -6.70 3.49
C MET A 34 6.24 -5.91 2.67
N MET A 35 6.57 -4.70 3.11
CA MET A 35 7.52 -3.83 2.44
C MET A 35 8.58 -3.33 3.41
N ASN A 36 9.83 -3.37 2.95
CA ASN A 36 10.92 -2.67 3.62
C ASN A 36 10.79 -1.15 3.43
N GLN A 37 11.69 -0.40 4.08
CA GLN A 37 11.67 1.06 4.05
C GLN A 37 11.78 1.64 2.61
N PRO A 38 12.73 1.22 1.74
CA PRO A 38 12.81 1.74 0.37
C PRO A 38 11.55 1.51 -0.47
N ALA A 39 10.92 0.33 -0.36
CA ALA A 39 9.69 0.03 -1.07
C ALA A 39 8.53 0.91 -0.56
N THR A 40 8.49 1.17 0.75
CA THR A 40 7.49 2.03 1.39
C THR A 40 7.67 3.50 0.99
N ASP A 41 8.91 3.99 0.88
CA ASP A 41 9.21 5.34 0.40
C ASP A 41 8.76 5.52 -1.06
N LEU A 42 9.03 4.54 -1.93
CA LEU A 42 8.54 4.55 -3.30
C LEU A 42 7.00 4.57 -3.35
N LEU A 43 6.33 3.75 -2.55
CA LEU A 43 4.87 3.76 -2.47
C LEU A 43 4.35 5.15 -2.06
N ARG A 44 4.97 5.78 -1.06
CA ARG A 44 4.65 7.14 -0.59
C ARG A 44 4.75 8.16 -1.73
N GLU A 45 5.84 8.14 -2.49
CA GLU A 45 6.03 9.03 -3.64
C GLU A 45 4.96 8.83 -4.72
N LEU A 46 4.61 7.58 -5.02
CA LEU A 46 3.62 7.24 -6.04
C LEU A 46 2.21 7.68 -5.63
N LEU A 47 1.85 7.53 -4.36
CA LEU A 47 0.57 7.98 -3.81
C LEU A 47 0.45 9.51 -3.81
N ALA A 48 1.55 10.26 -3.69
CA ALA A 48 1.55 11.72 -3.72
C ALA A 48 1.19 12.32 -5.09
N VAL A 49 1.49 11.60 -6.18
CA VAL A 49 1.31 12.11 -7.55
C VAL A 49 -0.04 11.73 -8.17
N GLN A 50 -0.71 10.69 -7.65
CA GLN A 50 -2.02 10.20 -8.11
C GLN A 50 -2.18 10.08 -9.64
N GLN A 51 -1.15 9.54 -10.32
CA GLN A 51 -1.19 9.34 -11.76
C GLN A 51 -1.32 7.86 -12.11
N LYS A 52 -2.16 7.54 -13.10
CA LYS A 52 -2.28 6.19 -13.66
C LYS A 52 -0.92 5.64 -14.10
N ARG A 53 -0.50 4.50 -13.53
CA ARG A 53 0.77 3.83 -13.88
C ARG A 53 0.82 2.41 -13.33
N ILE A 54 1.76 1.62 -13.85
CA ILE A 54 2.10 0.29 -13.33
C ILE A 54 3.55 0.32 -12.88
N ARG A 55 3.84 -0.15 -11.68
CA ARG A 55 5.19 -0.20 -11.10
C ARG A 55 5.40 -1.47 -10.29
N GLU A 56 6.65 -1.88 -10.19
CA GLU A 56 7.05 -2.88 -9.21
C GLU A 56 7.51 -2.18 -7.93
N ILE A 57 7.07 -2.67 -6.78
CA ILE A 57 7.37 -2.09 -5.46
C ILE A 57 7.56 -3.27 -4.49
N GLY A 58 8.79 -3.46 -3.99
CA GLY A 58 9.10 -4.52 -3.04
C GLY A 58 8.76 -5.93 -3.55
N GLY A 59 8.91 -6.19 -4.85
CA GLY A 59 8.52 -7.46 -5.49
C GLY A 59 7.03 -7.60 -5.82
N TYR A 60 6.18 -6.65 -5.43
CA TYR A 60 4.78 -6.62 -5.82
C TYR A 60 4.57 -5.78 -7.07
N ARG A 61 3.71 -6.23 -7.98
CA ARG A 61 3.23 -5.41 -9.08
C ARG A 61 2.09 -4.53 -8.58
N ALA A 62 2.33 -3.22 -8.50
CA ALA A 62 1.35 -2.21 -8.15
C ALA A 62 0.75 -1.57 -9.41
N ILE A 63 -0.58 -1.48 -9.45
CA ILE A 63 -1.34 -0.76 -10.47
C ILE A 63 -2.04 0.41 -9.79
N PHE A 64 -1.74 1.61 -10.25
CA PHE A 64 -2.40 2.85 -9.85
C PHE A 64 -3.40 3.21 -10.95
N GLY A 65 -4.69 3.22 -10.60
CA GLY A 65 -5.78 3.56 -11.50
C GLY A 65 -5.93 5.07 -11.68
N SER A 66 -6.66 5.47 -12.73
CA SER A 66 -6.96 6.89 -12.99
C SER A 66 -7.96 7.48 -12.01
N GLY A 67 -8.72 6.65 -11.30
CA GLY A 67 -9.63 7.09 -10.24
C GLY A 67 -8.97 7.10 -8.86
N GLY A 68 -7.63 6.99 -8.78
CA GLY A 68 -6.91 6.96 -7.49
C GLY A 68 -6.92 5.61 -6.78
N ASP A 69 -7.54 4.57 -7.34
CA ASP A 69 -7.48 3.21 -6.81
C ASP A 69 -6.07 2.60 -6.96
N VAL A 70 -5.72 1.70 -6.04
CA VAL A 70 -4.43 1.00 -6.03
C VAL A 70 -4.66 -0.49 -5.84
N VAL A 71 -4.04 -1.29 -6.71
CA VAL A 71 -4.07 -2.76 -6.63
C VAL A 71 -2.66 -3.30 -6.56
N PHE A 72 -2.40 -4.22 -5.64
CA PHE A 72 -1.15 -4.94 -5.55
C PHE A 72 -1.36 -6.39 -5.97
N TYR A 73 -0.44 -6.90 -6.77
CA TYR A 73 -0.35 -8.30 -7.16
C TYR A 73 0.96 -8.88 -6.66
N THR A 74 0.90 -10.11 -6.15
CA THR A 74 2.09 -10.92 -5.83
C THR A 74 2.90 -11.20 -7.10
N PRO A 75 4.18 -11.63 -6.97
CA PRO A 75 4.96 -12.11 -8.11
C PRO A 75 4.27 -13.20 -8.94
N ALA A 76 3.44 -14.03 -8.29
CA ALA A 76 2.66 -15.10 -8.92
C ALA A 76 1.40 -14.58 -9.67
N GLY A 77 1.16 -13.28 -9.69
CA GLY A 77 0.01 -12.67 -10.37
C GLY A 77 -1.31 -12.74 -9.60
N GLN A 78 -1.30 -13.20 -8.35
CA GLN A 78 -2.48 -13.19 -7.48
C GLN A 78 -2.68 -11.80 -6.86
N ARG A 79 -3.92 -11.32 -6.77
CA ARG A 79 -4.21 -10.03 -6.13
C ARG A 79 -3.94 -10.15 -4.63
N ALA A 80 -2.93 -9.41 -4.16
CA ALA A 80 -2.54 -9.31 -2.77
C ALA A 80 -3.48 -8.37 -2.01
N CYS A 81 -3.65 -7.15 -2.53
CA CYS A 81 -4.39 -6.08 -1.87
C CYS A 81 -5.13 -5.21 -2.89
N TYR A 82 -6.26 -4.64 -2.49
CA TYR A 82 -7.02 -3.65 -3.27
C TYR A 82 -7.48 -2.50 -2.39
N PHE A 83 -7.17 -1.27 -2.80
CA PHE A 83 -7.66 -0.05 -2.22
C PHE A 83 -8.43 0.73 -3.29
N ASN A 84 -9.66 1.12 -2.98
CA ASN A 84 -10.35 2.15 -3.77
C ASN A 84 -9.71 3.53 -3.51
N GLU A 85 -10.22 4.57 -4.17
CA GLU A 85 -9.75 5.95 -4.02
C GLU A 85 -9.71 6.43 -2.55
N ALA A 86 -10.80 6.23 -1.80
CA ALA A 86 -10.87 6.69 -0.42
C ALA A 86 -9.84 5.97 0.47
N HIS A 87 -9.67 4.66 0.25
CA HIS A 87 -8.70 3.86 0.98
C HIS A 87 -7.25 4.23 0.62
N SER A 88 -6.97 4.54 -0.64
CA SER A 88 -5.62 4.95 -1.07
C SER A 88 -5.24 6.31 -0.49
N VAL A 89 -6.19 7.24 -0.37
CA VAL A 89 -5.98 8.53 0.32
C VAL A 89 -5.69 8.32 1.81
N LEU A 90 -6.40 7.43 2.48
CA LEU A 90 -6.13 7.10 3.88
C LEU A 90 -4.75 6.45 4.06
N LEU A 91 -4.38 5.52 3.19
CA LEU A 91 -3.03 4.94 3.16
C LEU A 91 -1.97 6.03 2.95
N ALA A 92 -2.18 6.93 1.99
CA ALA A 92 -1.26 8.03 1.72
C ALA A 92 -1.04 8.89 2.98
N ARG A 93 -2.12 9.28 3.66
CA ARG A 93 -2.05 10.06 4.91
C ARG A 93 -1.30 9.31 6.02
N MET A 94 -1.56 8.02 6.17
CA MET A 94 -0.87 7.17 7.15
C MET A 94 0.64 7.11 6.89
N LEU A 95 1.05 7.13 5.63
CA LEU A 95 2.46 7.18 5.20
C LEU A 95 3.06 8.59 5.22
N GLY A 96 2.33 9.60 5.73
CA GLY A 96 2.79 10.98 5.81
C GLY A 96 2.71 11.77 4.50
N VAL A 97 1.95 11.30 3.50
CA VAL A 97 1.66 12.06 2.29
C VAL A 97 0.58 13.09 2.60
N THR A 98 0.92 14.37 2.45
CA THR A 98 -0.06 15.43 2.28
C THR A 98 -0.45 15.48 0.81
N THR A 99 -1.52 14.78 0.43
CA THR A 99 -2.15 14.97 -0.88
C THR A 99 -2.62 16.43 -0.98
N PRO A 100 -2.46 17.11 -2.13
CA PRO A 100 -3.11 18.40 -2.39
C PRO A 100 -4.63 18.34 -2.17
#